data_AF-A0A4R6RQZ1-F1
#
_entry.id   AF-A0A4R6RQZ1-F1
#
_cell.length_a   1.000
_cell.length_b   1.000
_cell.length_c   1.000
_cell.angle_alpha   90.00
_cell.angle_beta   90.00
_cell.angle_gamma   90.00
#
_symmetry.space_group_name_H-M   'P 1'
#
loop_
_entity.id
_entity.type
_entity.pdbx_description
1 polymer ?
#
loop_
_entity_poly.entity_id
_entity_poly.type
_entity_poly.pdbx_seq_one_letter_code
_entity_poly.pdbx_strand_id
1 'polypeptide(L)'
;MFKPSFIAAALSVAAFGAQAEGMLALTNKNQLVQFDSGNTAAGTVIDITGLNLAVGERLLGLDQRPVTGDLYTLSSAGRLFTLSATTGAATFAGSLRADATLGASNTAFTGLSGQSFGFDFNPVPDLGQSLPSLRVVSNTGQNLRINVNGANAGLVRVDTPINVVVANPNGTSPSVVASAYTNNDRDASTGTSLYAIDARGDALYQQVNANGGQLSYVADLKMLDMAMGLGALVGVNTTSVSSFDVSASGIAYASLTDEFTGDNWLFSVNLSGQQPSLTYLGLFGQAGVSLGSAVIGLTVTTAAPVPEPTGMALSLAALGLIGLGLRRRMV
;
A
#
# COMPACT_ATOMS: atom_id res chain seq x y z
N MET A 1 -24.69 -61.29 5.27
CA MET A 1 -25.54 -60.14 4.91
C MET A 1 -24.93 -58.89 5.54
N PHE A 2 -23.98 -58.25 4.85
CA PHE A 2 -23.33 -57.01 5.28
C PHE A 2 -23.37 -56.05 4.10
N LYS A 3 -24.07 -54.92 4.24
CA LYS A 3 -24.05 -53.82 3.27
C LYS A 3 -22.93 -52.86 3.69
N PRO A 4 -21.99 -52.49 2.81
CA PRO A 4 -21.12 -51.37 3.09
C PRO A 4 -21.90 -50.08 2.79
N SER A 5 -22.15 -49.30 3.84
CA SER A 5 -22.66 -47.93 3.73
C SER A 5 -21.49 -47.02 3.36
N PHE A 6 -21.50 -46.44 2.17
CA PHE A 6 -20.61 -45.33 1.83
C PHE A 6 -21.17 -44.05 2.47
N ILE A 7 -20.50 -43.56 3.51
CA ILE A 7 -20.68 -42.20 4.00
C ILE A 7 -19.82 -41.30 3.11
N ALA A 8 -20.45 -40.56 2.19
CA ALA A 8 -19.79 -39.45 1.51
C ALA A 8 -19.67 -38.30 2.51
N ALA A 9 -18.48 -38.10 3.07
CA ALA A 9 -18.17 -36.88 3.79
C ALA A 9 -18.03 -35.75 2.76
N ALA A 10 -19.03 -34.88 2.68
CA ALA A 10 -18.92 -33.64 1.92
C ALA A 10 -17.92 -32.74 2.65
N LEU A 11 -16.69 -32.67 2.12
CA LEU A 11 -15.70 -31.71 2.55
C LEU A 11 -16.17 -30.32 2.08
N SER A 12 -16.83 -29.58 2.96
CA SER A 12 -17.09 -28.16 2.73
C SER A 12 -15.77 -27.40 2.85
N VAL A 13 -15.06 -27.26 1.73
CA VAL A 13 -14.03 -26.22 1.60
C VAL A 13 -14.78 -24.90 1.67
N ALA A 14 -14.69 -24.22 2.81
CA ALA A 14 -15.02 -22.80 2.85
C ALA A 14 -14.01 -22.11 1.94
N ALA A 15 -14.42 -21.80 0.70
CA ALA A 15 -13.69 -20.88 -0.13
C ALA A 15 -13.78 -19.52 0.55
N PHE A 16 -12.73 -19.13 1.28
CA PHE A 16 -12.47 -17.72 1.54
C PHE A 16 -12.15 -17.13 0.17
N GLY A 17 -13.18 -16.67 -0.54
CA GLY A 17 -12.96 -15.83 -1.71
C GLY A 17 -12.23 -14.60 -1.19
N ALA A 18 -10.95 -14.45 -1.55
CA ALA A 18 -10.25 -13.19 -1.36
C ALA A 18 -11.07 -12.16 -2.12
N GLN A 19 -11.72 -11.25 -1.39
CA GLN A 19 -12.43 -10.15 -2.02
C GLN A 19 -11.38 -9.25 -2.63
N ALA A 20 -11.54 -8.98 -3.91
CA ALA A 20 -10.83 -7.93 -4.61
C ALA A 20 -10.96 -6.61 -3.84
N GLU A 21 -9.83 -5.90 -3.66
CA GLU A 21 -9.76 -4.63 -2.94
C GLU A 21 -9.50 -3.52 -3.97
N GLY A 22 -10.27 -2.43 -3.89
CA GLY A 22 -10.08 -1.26 -4.73
C GLY A 22 -8.82 -0.52 -4.33
N MET A 23 -8.02 -0.09 -5.30
CA MET A 23 -6.70 0.49 -5.07
C MET A 23 -6.48 1.74 -5.92
N LEU A 24 -5.60 2.61 -5.43
CA LEU A 24 -5.07 3.75 -6.16
C LEU A 24 -3.55 3.70 -6.17
N ALA A 25 -2.96 3.88 -7.34
CA ALA A 25 -1.53 4.06 -7.51
C ALA A 25 -1.23 5.48 -7.98
N LEU A 26 -0.10 6.02 -7.53
CA LEU A 26 0.48 7.27 -8.01
C LEU A 26 1.66 6.94 -8.92
N THR A 27 1.68 7.50 -10.12
CA THR A 27 2.80 7.32 -11.06
C THR A 27 3.80 8.47 -10.98
N ASN A 28 5.03 8.22 -11.42
CA ASN A 28 6.09 9.23 -11.55
C ASN A 28 5.80 10.32 -12.60
N LYS A 29 4.69 10.19 -13.36
CA LYS A 29 4.17 11.20 -14.29
C LYS A 29 3.09 12.10 -13.65
N ASN A 30 2.92 12.05 -12.33
CA ASN A 30 1.85 12.74 -11.59
C ASN A 30 0.46 12.34 -12.11
N GLN A 31 0.19 11.04 -12.19
CA GLN A 31 -1.13 10.49 -12.53
C GLN A 31 -1.58 9.56 -11.41
N LEU A 32 -2.88 9.55 -11.14
CA LEU A 32 -3.51 8.47 -10.39
C LEU A 32 -3.91 7.35 -11.35
N VAL A 33 -3.83 6.12 -10.87
CA VAL A 33 -4.38 4.94 -11.54
C VAL A 33 -5.29 4.24 -10.55
N GLN A 34 -6.57 4.17 -10.88
CA GLN A 34 -7.56 3.41 -10.11
C GLN A 34 -7.71 2.02 -10.69
N PHE A 35 -7.65 0.99 -9.85
CA PHE A 35 -7.77 -0.40 -10.26
C PHE A 35 -8.25 -1.26 -9.09
N ASP A 36 -8.34 -2.55 -9.33
CA ASP A 36 -8.76 -3.55 -8.37
C ASP A 36 -7.67 -4.63 -8.24
N SER A 37 -7.41 -5.12 -7.02
CA SER A 37 -6.35 -6.11 -6.78
C SER A 37 -6.59 -7.46 -7.49
N GLY A 38 -7.83 -7.78 -7.87
CA GLY A 38 -8.21 -8.91 -8.71
C GLY A 38 -8.21 -8.62 -10.21
N ASN A 39 -8.07 -7.35 -10.63
CA ASN A 39 -8.06 -6.95 -12.04
C ASN A 39 -7.08 -5.79 -12.30
N THR A 40 -5.80 -6.06 -12.07
CA THR A 40 -4.69 -5.08 -12.13
C THR A 40 -4.42 -4.51 -13.54
N ALA A 41 -4.86 -5.20 -14.58
CA ALA A 41 -4.67 -4.78 -15.98
C ALA A 41 -5.77 -3.83 -16.51
N ALA A 42 -6.82 -3.58 -15.71
CA ALA A 42 -7.96 -2.73 -16.07
C ALA A 42 -7.95 -1.37 -15.36
N GLY A 43 -6.75 -0.80 -15.18
CA GLY A 43 -6.56 0.50 -14.55
C GLY A 43 -7.18 1.65 -15.32
N THR A 44 -7.76 2.61 -14.58
CA THR A 44 -8.25 3.88 -15.10
C THR A 44 -7.28 4.98 -14.70
N VAL A 45 -6.66 5.62 -15.70
CA VAL A 45 -5.70 6.71 -15.50
C VAL A 45 -6.42 8.04 -15.34
N ILE A 46 -6.00 8.83 -14.35
CA ILE A 46 -6.56 10.14 -14.01
C ILE A 46 -5.38 11.12 -13.86
N ASP A 47 -5.36 12.15 -14.70
CA ASP A 47 -4.31 13.18 -14.64
C ASP A 47 -4.48 14.06 -13.41
N ILE A 48 -3.39 14.30 -12.68
CA ILE A 48 -3.40 15.19 -11.52
C ILE A 48 -3.25 16.64 -11.98
N THR A 49 -4.11 17.50 -11.44
CA THR A 49 -4.11 18.95 -11.70
C THR A 49 -3.89 19.75 -10.42
N GLY A 50 -3.56 21.03 -10.53
CA GLY A 50 -3.32 21.91 -9.36
C GLY A 50 -1.89 21.91 -8.82
N LEU A 51 -0.96 21.21 -9.49
CA LEU A 51 0.48 21.23 -9.19
C LEU A 51 1.20 22.32 -10.00
N ASN A 52 2.35 22.78 -9.49
CA ASN A 52 3.22 23.69 -10.23
C ASN A 52 4.16 22.93 -11.18
N LEU A 53 3.59 22.37 -12.24
CA LEU A 53 4.34 21.58 -13.22
C LEU A 53 5.40 22.41 -13.98
N ALA A 54 5.21 23.73 -14.08
CA ALA A 54 6.13 24.62 -14.78
C ALA A 54 7.53 24.69 -14.13
N VAL A 55 7.64 24.39 -12.84
CA VAL A 55 8.92 24.29 -12.12
C VAL A 55 9.34 22.84 -11.86
N GLY A 56 8.69 21.87 -12.50
CA GLY A 56 9.00 20.44 -12.34
C GLY A 56 8.59 19.85 -11.00
N GLU A 57 7.52 20.37 -10.38
CA GLU A 57 6.96 19.79 -9.15
C GLU A 57 6.48 18.35 -9.41
N ARG A 58 7.05 17.39 -8.68
CA ARG A 58 6.72 15.97 -8.77
C ARG A 58 6.14 15.50 -7.46
N LEU A 59 5.18 14.60 -7.50
CA LEU A 59 4.68 13.93 -6.30
C LEU A 59 5.65 12.82 -5.87
N LEU A 60 5.64 12.49 -4.59
CA LEU A 60 6.63 11.63 -3.94
C LEU A 60 6.03 10.41 -3.22
N GLY A 61 4.72 10.37 -3.03
CA GLY A 61 4.03 9.32 -2.29
C GLY A 61 2.53 9.57 -2.25
N LEU A 62 1.77 8.53 -1.92
CA LEU A 62 0.32 8.55 -1.84
C LEU A 62 -0.12 7.62 -0.72
N ASP A 63 -1.02 8.09 0.15
CA ASP A 63 -1.73 7.22 1.08
C ASP A 63 -3.11 7.78 1.44
N GLN A 64 -4.05 6.89 1.76
CA GLN A 64 -5.37 7.23 2.26
C GLN A 64 -5.34 7.39 3.78
N ARG A 65 -5.77 8.57 4.23
CA ARG A 65 -5.87 8.85 5.66
C ARG A 65 -6.93 7.94 6.32
N PRO A 66 -6.57 7.13 7.34
CA PRO A 66 -7.47 6.15 7.95
C PRO A 66 -8.78 6.76 8.47
N VAL A 67 -8.70 7.90 9.17
CA VAL A 67 -9.87 8.49 9.85
C VAL A 67 -10.84 9.18 8.92
N THR A 68 -10.37 9.81 7.85
CA THR A 68 -11.24 10.62 6.97
C THR A 68 -11.46 10.02 5.59
N GLY A 69 -10.58 9.11 5.15
CA GLY A 69 -10.58 8.57 3.80
C GLY A 69 -10.00 9.53 2.75
N ASP A 70 -9.48 10.69 3.16
CA ASP A 70 -8.86 11.63 2.24
C ASP A 70 -7.53 11.07 1.72
N LEU A 71 -7.28 11.20 0.42
CA LEU A 71 -5.99 10.83 -0.17
C LEU A 71 -5.01 11.96 0.01
N TYR A 72 -3.86 11.69 0.63
CA TYR A 72 -2.77 12.65 0.77
C TYR A 72 -1.60 12.32 -0.14
N THR A 73 -0.93 13.37 -0.60
CA THR A 73 0.33 13.28 -1.33
C THR A 73 1.28 14.40 -0.90
N LEU A 74 2.56 14.21 -1.15
CA LEU A 74 3.62 15.17 -0.88
C LEU A 74 4.39 15.46 -2.17
N SER A 75 4.63 16.74 -2.45
CA SER A 75 5.44 17.13 -3.60
C SER A 75 6.93 17.28 -3.25
N SER A 76 7.77 17.25 -4.28
CA SER A 76 9.21 17.53 -4.23
C SER A 76 9.55 18.93 -3.72
N ALA A 77 8.58 19.85 -3.71
CA ALA A 77 8.72 21.19 -3.13
C ALA A 77 8.34 21.24 -1.64
N GLY A 78 8.08 20.09 -0.98
CA GLY A 78 7.67 20.05 0.42
C GLY A 78 6.26 20.59 0.64
N ARG A 79 5.36 20.41 -0.33
CA ARG A 79 3.95 20.83 -0.23
C ARG A 79 3.06 19.59 -0.09
N LEU A 80 2.25 19.59 0.96
CA LEU A 80 1.26 18.57 1.23
C LEU A 80 -0.03 18.93 0.49
N PHE A 81 -0.66 17.95 -0.14
CA PHE A 81 -1.93 18.09 -0.81
C PHE A 81 -2.87 16.95 -0.44
N THR A 82 -4.17 17.22 -0.52
CA THR A 82 -5.17 16.16 -0.71
C THR A 82 -5.48 16.00 -2.20
N LEU A 83 -5.82 14.79 -2.63
CA LEU A 83 -6.19 14.47 -4.01
C LEU A 83 -7.63 13.98 -4.10
N SER A 84 -8.35 14.43 -5.13
CA SER A 84 -9.61 13.80 -5.52
C SER A 84 -9.33 12.52 -6.30
N ALA A 85 -9.75 11.36 -5.76
CA ALA A 85 -9.65 10.06 -6.43
C ALA A 85 -10.37 10.03 -7.79
N THR A 86 -11.39 10.87 -7.97
CA THR A 86 -12.25 10.86 -9.17
C THR A 86 -11.78 11.85 -10.24
N THR A 87 -11.28 13.01 -9.82
CA THR A 87 -10.96 14.11 -10.75
C THR A 87 -9.47 14.41 -10.87
N GLY A 88 -8.63 13.87 -9.99
CA GLY A 88 -7.21 14.19 -9.92
C GLY A 88 -6.91 15.61 -9.42
N ALA A 89 -7.91 16.38 -8.99
CA ALA A 89 -7.69 17.72 -8.48
C ALA A 89 -6.89 17.69 -7.16
N ALA A 90 -5.73 18.36 -7.14
CA ALA A 90 -4.92 18.54 -5.94
C ALA A 90 -5.35 19.79 -5.16
N THR A 91 -5.64 19.63 -3.87
CA THR A 91 -5.98 20.72 -2.96
C THR A 91 -4.85 20.90 -1.96
N PHE A 92 -4.30 22.11 -1.87
CA PHE A 92 -3.19 22.41 -0.97
C PHE A 92 -3.60 22.27 0.50
N ALA A 93 -2.86 21.47 1.26
CA ALA A 93 -3.09 21.24 2.69
C ALA A 93 -2.10 21.99 3.58
N GLY A 94 -0.84 22.14 3.15
CA GLY A 94 0.16 22.88 3.91
C GLY A 94 1.58 22.73 3.37
N SER A 95 2.47 23.63 3.76
CA SER A 95 3.91 23.51 3.46
C SER A 95 4.64 22.89 4.64
N LEU A 96 5.53 21.96 4.35
CA LEU A 96 6.39 21.33 5.34
C LEU A 96 7.28 22.38 6.00
N ARG A 97 7.26 22.41 7.33
CA ARG A 97 8.06 23.31 8.16
C ARG A 97 8.33 22.66 9.51
N ALA A 98 9.45 22.99 10.13
CA ALA A 98 9.76 22.52 11.48
C ALA A 98 8.62 22.87 12.47
N ASP A 99 8.20 21.91 13.29
CA ASP A 99 7.35 22.20 14.45
C ASP A 99 8.14 22.98 15.51
N ALA A 100 7.84 24.28 15.58
CA ALA A 100 8.49 25.21 16.50
C ALA A 100 8.16 24.95 17.97
N THR A 101 7.08 24.22 18.28
CA THR A 101 6.70 23.91 19.68
C THR A 101 7.71 22.98 20.36
N LEU A 102 8.53 22.28 19.56
CA LEU A 102 9.59 21.39 20.02
C LEU A 102 10.93 22.10 20.24
N GLY A 103 10.99 23.41 19.99
CA GLY A 103 12.18 24.24 20.18
C GLY A 103 13.41 23.72 19.42
N ALA A 104 14.58 23.88 20.04
CA ALA A 104 15.86 23.48 19.45
C ALA A 104 15.97 21.98 19.10
N SER A 105 15.10 21.13 19.66
CA SER A 105 15.08 19.70 19.35
C SER A 105 14.56 19.39 17.93
N ASN A 106 13.91 20.34 17.25
CA ASN A 106 13.24 20.09 15.97
C ASN A 106 13.46 21.17 14.90
N THR A 107 14.31 22.16 15.16
CA THR A 107 14.76 23.13 14.14
C THR A 107 15.64 22.51 13.05
N ALA A 108 15.86 21.19 13.09
CA ALA A 108 16.68 20.44 12.15
C ALA A 108 15.99 20.15 10.80
N PHE A 109 14.67 20.36 10.67
CA PHE A 109 14.01 20.16 9.38
C PHE A 109 14.44 21.25 8.39
N THR A 110 15.29 20.90 7.43
CA THR A 110 15.81 21.80 6.39
C THR A 110 15.24 21.51 5.00
N GLY A 111 14.45 20.45 4.86
CA GLY A 111 13.84 20.03 3.60
C GLY A 111 13.78 18.51 3.50
N LEU A 112 13.18 18.01 2.41
CA LEU A 112 13.19 16.59 2.07
C LEU A 112 14.58 16.20 1.56
N SER A 113 15.09 15.05 1.98
CA SER A 113 16.33 14.49 1.46
C SER A 113 16.11 13.11 0.85
N GLY A 114 16.68 12.87 -0.31
CA GLY A 114 16.51 11.61 -1.06
C GLY A 114 15.58 11.74 -2.24
N GLN A 115 15.43 10.62 -2.95
CA GLN A 115 14.74 10.53 -4.25
C GLN A 115 13.51 9.62 -4.21
N SER A 116 13.47 8.69 -3.26
CA SER A 116 12.39 7.72 -3.07
C SER A 116 11.97 7.73 -1.61
N PHE A 117 10.68 7.56 -1.37
CA PHE A 117 10.08 7.78 -0.06
C PHE A 117 9.02 6.73 0.26
N GLY A 118 9.11 6.12 1.45
CA GLY A 118 7.94 5.55 2.11
C GLY A 118 7.04 6.68 2.62
N PHE A 119 5.74 6.54 2.40
CA PHE A 119 4.72 7.55 2.70
C PHE A 119 3.47 6.83 3.19
N ASP A 120 3.15 6.94 4.47
CA ASP A 120 2.05 6.17 5.05
C ASP A 120 1.53 6.78 6.36
N PHE A 121 0.23 6.70 6.59
CA PHE A 121 -0.40 7.11 7.84
C PHE A 121 -0.30 6.03 8.89
N ASN A 122 0.15 6.40 10.08
CA ASN A 122 -0.06 5.57 11.27
C ASN A 122 -1.51 5.74 11.77
N PRO A 123 -2.34 4.68 11.77
CA PRO A 123 -3.74 4.75 12.21
C PRO A 123 -3.90 5.20 13.67
N VAL A 124 -3.02 4.75 14.58
CA VAL A 124 -3.15 5.01 16.03
C VAL A 124 -3.10 6.50 16.39
N PRO A 125 -2.06 7.29 16.03
CA PRO A 125 -2.07 8.73 16.25
C PRO A 125 -3.07 9.48 15.36
N ASP A 126 -3.53 8.89 14.26
CA ASP A 126 -4.53 9.51 13.37
C ASP A 126 -5.93 9.56 14.03
N LEU A 127 -6.31 8.52 14.79
CA LEU A 127 -7.61 8.41 15.47
C LEU A 127 -8.04 9.67 16.22
N GLY A 128 -7.10 10.27 16.95
CA GLY A 128 -7.34 11.48 17.75
C GLY A 128 -7.25 12.80 16.98
N GLN A 129 -6.89 12.75 15.68
CA GLN A 129 -6.75 13.90 14.77
C GLN A 129 -6.03 15.12 15.36
N SER A 130 -5.05 14.89 16.21
CA SER A 130 -4.33 15.93 16.95
C SER A 130 -2.82 15.73 16.91
N LEU A 131 -2.37 14.49 16.79
CA LEU A 131 -0.97 14.11 16.71
C LEU A 131 -0.51 14.02 15.25
N PRO A 132 0.80 14.14 14.98
CA PRO A 132 1.34 13.88 13.66
C PRO A 132 1.22 12.39 13.33
N SER A 133 0.43 12.07 12.31
CA SER A 133 0.10 10.71 11.91
C SER A 133 0.76 10.26 10.61
N LEU A 134 1.14 11.19 9.72
CA LEU A 134 1.79 10.85 8.45
C LEU A 134 3.29 10.60 8.67
N ARG A 135 3.78 9.43 8.27
CA ARG A 135 5.20 9.06 8.28
C ARG A 135 5.78 9.22 6.89
N VAL A 136 6.95 9.85 6.80
CA VAL A 136 7.75 9.92 5.57
C VAL A 136 9.16 9.45 5.86
N VAL A 137 9.60 8.40 5.18
CA VAL A 137 10.96 7.83 5.29
C VAL A 137 11.61 7.89 3.92
N SER A 138 12.87 8.27 3.82
CA SER A 138 13.57 8.33 2.51
C SER A 138 14.64 7.27 2.36
N ASN A 139 15.04 7.06 1.10
CA ASN A 139 16.18 6.24 0.74
C ASN A 139 17.53 6.75 1.26
N THR A 140 17.59 7.99 1.77
CA THR A 140 18.78 8.57 2.42
C THR A 140 18.76 8.43 3.96
N GLY A 141 17.74 7.79 4.51
CA GLY A 141 17.58 7.54 5.94
C GLY A 141 16.88 8.66 6.70
N GLN A 142 16.38 9.70 6.03
CA GLN A 142 15.50 10.68 6.65
C GLN A 142 14.23 10.00 7.17
N ASN A 143 13.78 10.38 8.37
CA ASN A 143 12.62 9.81 9.04
C ASN A 143 11.80 10.95 9.68
N LEU A 144 10.61 11.20 9.14
CA LEU A 144 9.77 12.35 9.48
C LEU A 144 8.40 11.91 9.96
N ARG A 145 7.87 12.62 10.95
CA ARG A 145 6.44 12.63 11.26
C ARG A 145 5.84 13.97 10.89
N ILE A 146 4.74 13.96 10.15
CA ILE A 146 4.09 15.15 9.63
C ILE A 146 2.68 15.23 10.20
N ASN A 147 2.32 16.39 10.73
CA ASN A 147 0.96 16.69 11.12
C ASN A 147 0.15 17.16 9.90
N VAL A 148 -1.05 16.63 9.73
CA VAL A 148 -1.97 16.97 8.63
C VAL A 148 -3.22 17.70 9.12
N ASN A 149 -3.35 17.93 10.43
CA ASN A 149 -4.59 18.40 11.05
C ASN A 149 -4.66 19.93 11.07
N GLY A 150 -5.64 20.51 10.37
CA GLY A 150 -6.02 21.92 10.48
C GLY A 150 -4.83 22.89 10.40
N ALA A 151 -4.71 23.79 11.38
CA ALA A 151 -3.62 24.76 11.44
C ALA A 151 -2.22 24.15 11.60
N ASN A 152 -2.14 22.89 12.05
CA ASN A 152 -0.90 22.14 12.21
C ASN A 152 -0.48 21.43 10.91
N ALA A 153 -1.27 21.48 9.84
CA ALA A 153 -0.93 20.85 8.57
C ALA A 153 0.45 21.31 8.06
N GLY A 154 1.33 20.35 7.78
CA GLY A 154 2.71 20.56 7.36
C GLY A 154 3.72 20.79 8.50
N LEU A 155 3.32 20.73 9.79
CA LEU A 155 4.30 20.73 10.87
C LEU A 155 5.04 19.38 10.89
N VAL A 156 6.36 19.45 10.76
CA VAL A 156 7.26 18.30 10.70
C VAL A 156 7.96 18.12 12.03
N ARG A 157 7.95 16.90 12.56
CA ARG A 157 8.90 16.41 13.56
C ARG A 157 9.94 15.52 12.87
N VAL A 158 11.22 15.86 13.04
CA VAL A 158 12.34 15.03 12.58
C VAL A 158 12.64 14.00 13.66
N ASP A 159 12.53 12.73 13.30
CA ASP A 159 12.88 11.61 14.19
C ASP A 159 14.32 11.15 13.93
N THR A 160 14.81 10.21 14.74
CA THR A 160 16.16 9.65 14.55
C THR A 160 16.27 9.05 13.14
N PRO A 161 17.36 9.34 12.39
CA PRO A 161 17.59 8.75 11.08
C PRO A 161 17.54 7.23 11.11
N ILE A 162 17.16 6.65 9.97
CA ILE A 162 17.13 5.21 9.79
C ILE A 162 18.48 4.59 10.15
N ASN A 163 18.44 3.59 11.01
CA ASN A 163 19.59 2.81 11.46
C ASN A 163 19.19 1.35 11.62
N VAL A 164 20.16 0.45 11.47
CA VAL A 164 19.91 -0.99 11.45
C VAL A 164 20.28 -1.59 12.80
N VAL A 165 19.32 -2.27 13.42
CA VAL A 165 19.52 -3.04 14.66
C VAL A 165 19.64 -4.54 14.42
N VAL A 166 19.00 -5.04 13.36
CA VAL A 166 19.22 -6.40 12.83
C VAL A 166 19.44 -6.27 11.33
N ALA A 167 20.65 -6.60 10.87
CA ALA A 167 21.04 -6.44 9.48
C ALA A 167 20.57 -7.60 8.60
N ASN A 168 20.29 -7.33 7.32
CA ASN A 168 20.22 -8.38 6.31
C ASN A 168 21.60 -9.07 6.23
N PRO A 169 21.71 -10.39 6.47
CA PRO A 169 22.97 -11.13 6.36
C PRO A 169 23.64 -11.04 4.98
N ASN A 170 22.86 -10.77 3.94
CA ASN A 170 23.30 -10.72 2.54
C ASN A 170 23.36 -9.29 1.98
N GLY A 171 22.97 -8.29 2.78
CA GLY A 171 22.70 -6.93 2.31
C GLY A 171 23.79 -5.92 2.63
N THR A 172 23.63 -4.72 2.07
CA THR A 172 24.37 -3.51 2.47
C THR A 172 23.46 -2.61 3.31
N SER A 173 23.89 -1.38 3.63
CA SER A 173 23.02 -0.42 4.31
C SER A 173 21.71 -0.21 3.52
N PRO A 174 20.55 -0.34 4.17
CA PRO A 174 19.27 -0.35 3.49
C PRO A 174 18.93 1.00 2.87
N SER A 175 18.28 0.94 1.72
CA SER A 175 17.69 2.05 0.98
C SER A 175 16.18 1.93 1.05
N VAL A 176 15.57 2.49 2.10
CA VAL A 176 14.11 2.44 2.29
C VAL A 176 13.40 3.25 1.21
N VAL A 177 12.55 2.59 0.41
CA VAL A 177 11.80 3.24 -0.68
C VAL A 177 10.29 3.19 -0.49
N ALA A 178 9.79 2.31 0.38
CA ALA A 178 8.38 2.19 0.71
C ALA A 178 8.22 1.88 2.21
N SER A 179 7.09 2.24 2.79
CA SER A 179 6.77 1.94 4.18
C SER A 179 5.25 1.81 4.33
N ALA A 180 4.78 0.93 5.20
CA ALA A 180 3.35 0.81 5.50
C ALA A 180 3.11 0.37 6.94
N TYR A 181 2.10 0.96 7.59
CA TYR A 181 1.59 0.55 8.88
C TYR A 181 0.51 -0.52 8.72
N THR A 182 0.59 -1.58 9.53
CA THR A 182 -0.49 -2.57 9.61
C THR A 182 -1.71 -2.02 10.34
N ASN A 183 -2.85 -2.70 10.16
CA ASN A 183 -4.11 -2.41 10.85
C ASN A 183 -4.60 -0.99 10.53
N ASN A 184 -4.72 -0.69 9.24
CA ASN A 184 -5.26 0.56 8.70
C ASN A 184 -6.78 0.65 8.96
N ASP A 185 -7.15 0.64 10.23
CA ASP A 185 -8.52 0.64 10.74
C ASP A 185 -8.73 1.77 11.75
N ARG A 186 -9.95 1.86 12.29
CA ARG A 186 -10.34 2.90 13.26
C ARG A 186 -10.52 2.36 14.69
N ASP A 187 -9.95 1.20 14.99
CA ASP A 187 -10.07 0.58 16.30
C ASP A 187 -8.90 1.00 17.20
N ALA A 188 -9.18 1.71 18.29
CA ALA A 188 -8.13 2.14 19.22
C ALA A 188 -7.44 0.97 19.97
N SER A 189 -8.02 -0.24 19.89
CA SER A 189 -7.46 -1.44 20.50
C SER A 189 -6.49 -2.20 19.59
N THR A 190 -6.45 -1.90 18.29
CA THR A 190 -5.52 -2.51 17.34
C THR A 190 -4.19 -1.74 17.36
N GLY A 191 -3.12 -2.40 17.78
CA GLY A 191 -1.76 -1.85 17.68
C GLY A 191 -1.27 -1.86 16.24
N THR A 192 -0.31 -1.02 15.88
CA THR A 192 0.24 -0.95 14.51
C THR A 192 1.69 -1.43 14.48
N SER A 193 2.08 -2.13 13.42
CA SER A 193 3.48 -2.42 13.09
C SER A 193 3.88 -1.67 11.83
N LEU A 194 5.08 -1.07 11.80
CA LEU A 194 5.62 -0.41 10.62
C LEU A 194 6.57 -1.36 9.90
N TYR A 195 6.34 -1.56 8.61
CA TYR A 195 7.22 -2.30 7.72
C TYR A 195 7.79 -1.37 6.65
N ALA A 196 8.94 -1.74 6.11
CA ALA A 196 9.65 -0.99 5.09
C ALA A 196 10.26 -1.93 4.04
N ILE A 197 10.24 -1.49 2.79
CA ILE A 197 10.93 -2.17 1.67
C ILE A 197 12.26 -1.48 1.43
N ASP A 198 13.34 -2.27 1.49
CA ASP A 198 14.68 -1.90 1.09
C ASP A 198 14.91 -2.28 -0.38
N ALA A 199 15.06 -1.27 -1.24
CA ALA A 199 15.29 -1.44 -2.67
C ALA A 199 16.68 -1.99 -3.03
N ARG A 200 17.64 -1.91 -2.10
CA ARG A 200 19.05 -2.22 -2.38
C ARG A 200 19.42 -3.63 -1.96
N GLY A 201 18.85 -4.09 -0.86
CA GLY A 201 19.01 -5.44 -0.34
C GLY A 201 17.85 -6.37 -0.67
N ASP A 202 16.88 -5.91 -1.50
CA ASP A 202 15.67 -6.64 -1.85
C ASP A 202 15.00 -7.29 -0.64
N ALA A 203 14.76 -6.49 0.41
CA ALA A 203 14.42 -7.01 1.72
C ALA A 203 13.25 -6.27 2.37
N LEU A 204 12.48 -7.03 3.15
CA LEU A 204 11.49 -6.52 4.08
C LEU A 204 12.15 -6.29 5.44
N TYR A 205 11.97 -5.09 5.97
CA TYR A 205 12.35 -4.73 7.33
C TYR A 205 11.10 -4.38 8.14
N GLN A 206 11.15 -4.66 9.44
CA GLN A 206 10.22 -4.08 10.42
C GLN A 206 10.93 -2.91 11.10
N GLN A 207 10.28 -1.76 11.17
CA GLN A 207 10.79 -0.62 11.93
C GLN A 207 10.34 -0.73 13.39
N VAL A 208 11.04 -1.58 14.16
CA VAL A 208 10.71 -1.96 15.55
C VAL A 208 10.67 -0.77 16.52
N ASN A 209 11.33 0.33 16.18
CA ASN A 209 11.14 1.63 16.83
C ASN A 209 11.06 2.71 15.76
N ALA A 210 9.82 3.07 15.37
CA ALA A 210 9.56 4.04 14.32
C ALA A 210 10.25 5.40 14.58
N ASN A 211 10.15 5.94 15.79
CA ASN A 211 10.76 7.24 16.12
C ASN A 211 12.28 7.15 16.33
N GLY A 212 12.78 5.97 16.72
CA GLY A 212 14.20 5.68 16.82
C GLY A 212 14.86 5.32 15.49
N GLY A 213 14.09 5.21 14.39
CA GLY A 213 14.60 4.83 13.06
C GLY A 213 15.11 3.39 12.96
N GLN A 214 14.80 2.53 13.95
CA GLN A 214 15.46 1.22 14.07
C GLN A 214 14.81 0.18 13.15
N LEU A 215 15.57 -0.28 12.16
CA LEU A 215 15.19 -1.35 11.25
C LEU A 215 15.71 -2.70 11.74
N SER A 216 14.80 -3.66 11.84
CA SER A 216 15.08 -5.06 12.07
C SER A 216 14.77 -5.84 10.80
N TYR A 217 15.76 -6.50 10.22
CA TYR A 217 15.59 -7.37 9.08
C TYR A 217 14.55 -8.46 9.37
N VAL A 218 13.65 -8.69 8.41
CA VAL A 218 12.63 -9.74 8.48
C VAL A 218 13.01 -10.87 7.52
N ALA A 219 13.06 -10.58 6.22
CA ALA A 219 13.50 -11.51 5.19
C ALA A 219 13.80 -10.80 3.87
N ASP A 220 14.54 -11.48 3.01
CA ASP A 220 14.63 -11.17 1.58
C ASP A 220 13.23 -11.32 0.95
N LEU A 221 12.88 -10.37 0.09
CA LEU A 221 11.69 -10.42 -0.73
C LEU A 221 11.90 -11.44 -1.84
N LYS A 222 11.02 -12.45 -1.87
CA LYS A 222 11.02 -13.50 -2.88
C LYS A 222 9.64 -13.66 -3.47
N MET A 223 9.56 -13.83 -4.79
CA MET A 223 8.32 -14.21 -5.47
C MET A 223 8.14 -15.72 -5.44
N LEU A 224 6.90 -16.16 -5.25
CA LEU A 224 6.47 -17.51 -5.61
C LEU A 224 6.41 -17.60 -7.14
N ASP A 225 7.37 -18.26 -7.75
CA ASP A 225 7.46 -18.40 -9.21
C ASP A 225 6.52 -19.48 -9.76
N MET A 226 5.22 -19.32 -9.55
CA MET A 226 4.22 -20.21 -10.15
C MET A 226 4.11 -19.99 -11.67
N ALA A 227 4.56 -18.83 -12.16
CA ALA A 227 4.48 -18.44 -13.56
C ALA A 227 5.48 -19.16 -14.47
N MET A 228 6.67 -19.53 -13.97
CA MET A 228 7.66 -20.34 -14.72
C MET A 228 7.59 -21.84 -14.42
N GLY A 229 6.57 -22.30 -13.68
CA GLY A 229 6.40 -23.73 -13.36
C GLY A 229 7.43 -24.29 -12.37
N LEU A 230 8.20 -23.42 -11.73
CA LEU A 230 9.14 -23.75 -10.67
C LEU A 230 8.42 -23.47 -9.36
N GLY A 231 7.89 -24.49 -8.67
CA GLY A 231 7.24 -24.33 -7.36
C GLY A 231 8.18 -23.88 -6.22
N ALA A 232 9.13 -22.98 -6.52
CA ALA A 232 10.19 -22.48 -5.66
C ALA A 232 10.15 -20.95 -5.58
N LEU A 233 10.74 -20.41 -4.51
CA LEU A 233 10.89 -18.98 -4.29
C LEU A 233 12.10 -18.45 -5.07
N VAL A 234 11.91 -17.39 -5.86
CA VAL A 234 12.98 -16.69 -6.60
C VAL A 234 13.15 -15.28 -6.03
N GLY A 235 14.39 -14.78 -5.94
CA GLY A 235 14.66 -13.41 -5.49
C GLY A 235 14.03 -12.37 -6.40
N VAL A 236 13.67 -11.22 -5.85
CA VAL A 236 13.12 -10.09 -6.62
C VAL A 236 14.12 -8.97 -6.69
N ASN A 237 14.17 -8.25 -7.81
CA ASN A 237 14.93 -7.01 -7.92
C ASN A 237 13.98 -5.82 -7.70
N THR A 238 14.23 -5.04 -6.64
CA THR A 238 13.38 -3.94 -6.18
C THR A 238 14.00 -2.54 -6.41
N THR A 239 15.04 -2.46 -7.24
CA THR A 239 15.86 -1.25 -7.43
C THR A 239 15.14 -0.06 -8.06
N SER A 240 13.97 -0.26 -8.68
CA SER A 240 13.39 0.66 -9.66
C SER A 240 12.13 1.39 -9.23
N VAL A 241 11.87 1.45 -7.91
CA VAL A 241 10.70 2.03 -7.23
C VAL A 241 9.72 0.95 -6.78
N SER A 242 9.50 0.94 -5.47
CA SER A 242 8.52 0.11 -4.79
C SER A 242 7.53 0.99 -4.06
N SER A 243 6.24 0.64 -4.10
CA SER A 243 5.20 1.23 -3.26
C SER A 243 4.58 0.14 -2.41
N PHE A 244 4.11 0.47 -1.20
CA PHE A 244 3.68 -0.53 -0.23
C PHE A 244 2.54 0.03 0.62
N ASP A 245 1.49 -0.76 0.84
CA ASP A 245 0.38 -0.42 1.73
C ASP A 245 -0.21 -1.69 2.38
N VAL A 246 -0.84 -1.56 3.55
CA VAL A 246 -1.56 -2.63 4.23
C VAL A 246 -3.01 -2.22 4.44
N SER A 247 -3.93 -3.00 3.87
CA SER A 247 -5.35 -2.72 3.97
C SER A 247 -5.89 -2.93 5.38
N ALA A 248 -7.09 -2.39 5.63
CA ALA A 248 -7.84 -2.62 6.87
C ALA A 248 -8.14 -4.11 7.13
N SER A 249 -8.17 -4.94 6.08
CA SER A 249 -8.36 -6.40 6.19
C SER A 249 -7.06 -7.13 6.57
N GLY A 250 -5.94 -6.41 6.68
CA GLY A 250 -4.63 -6.93 7.05
C GLY A 250 -3.85 -7.50 5.86
N ILE A 251 -4.32 -7.31 4.63
CA ILE A 251 -3.60 -7.74 3.43
C ILE A 251 -2.59 -6.66 3.05
N ALA A 252 -1.33 -7.04 2.94
CA ALA A 252 -0.27 -6.15 2.51
C ALA A 252 -0.04 -6.27 1.01
N TYR A 253 0.18 -5.15 0.33
CA TYR A 253 0.40 -5.08 -1.10
C TYR A 253 1.64 -4.28 -1.43
N ALA A 254 2.45 -4.79 -2.36
CA ALA A 254 3.59 -4.08 -2.90
C ALA A 254 3.46 -3.95 -4.42
N SER A 255 3.71 -2.75 -4.94
CA SER A 255 4.00 -2.54 -6.37
C SER A 255 5.49 -2.51 -6.54
N LEU A 256 6.03 -3.31 -7.46
CA LEU A 256 7.46 -3.32 -7.80
C LEU A 256 7.61 -2.99 -9.29
N THR A 257 8.49 -2.04 -9.59
CA THR A 257 8.78 -1.64 -10.97
C THR A 257 10.03 -2.34 -11.46
N ASP A 258 9.98 -2.96 -12.64
CA ASP A 258 11.17 -3.51 -13.31
C ASP A 258 12.01 -2.39 -13.94
N GLU A 259 13.31 -2.38 -13.67
CA GLU A 259 14.23 -1.31 -14.14
C GLU A 259 14.50 -1.37 -15.63
N PHE A 260 14.34 -2.52 -16.27
CA PHE A 260 14.66 -2.73 -17.68
C PHE A 260 13.44 -2.50 -18.56
N THR A 261 12.27 -2.96 -18.15
CA THR A 261 11.03 -2.84 -18.93
C THR A 261 10.18 -1.63 -18.51
N GLY A 262 10.32 -1.15 -17.27
CA GLY A 262 9.46 -0.11 -16.70
C GLY A 262 8.05 -0.60 -16.37
N ASP A 263 7.84 -1.91 -16.43
CA ASP A 263 6.59 -2.56 -16.05
C ASP A 263 6.42 -2.53 -14.54
N ASN A 264 5.18 -2.38 -14.08
CA ASN A 264 4.87 -2.42 -12.66
C ASN A 264 4.08 -3.68 -12.38
N TRP A 265 4.50 -4.44 -11.37
CA TRP A 265 3.81 -5.65 -10.95
C TRP A 265 3.25 -5.46 -9.55
N LEU A 266 2.02 -5.94 -9.34
CA LEU A 266 1.38 -5.98 -8.04
C LEU A 266 1.64 -7.34 -7.38
N PHE A 267 1.99 -7.29 -6.10
CA PHE A 267 2.14 -8.45 -5.25
C PHE A 267 1.32 -8.28 -3.98
N SER A 268 0.74 -9.37 -3.47
CA SER A 268 0.43 -9.45 -2.04
C SER A 268 1.67 -9.88 -1.28
N VAL A 269 1.91 -9.28 -0.12
CA VAL A 269 3.04 -9.57 0.77
C VAL A 269 2.52 -10.33 1.98
N ASN A 270 3.06 -11.51 2.23
CA ASN A 270 2.76 -12.21 3.48
C ASN A 270 3.62 -11.62 4.61
N LEU A 271 3.00 -10.88 5.52
CA LEU A 271 3.67 -10.34 6.72
C LEU A 271 3.73 -11.33 7.88
N SER A 272 3.09 -12.50 7.75
CA SER A 272 2.97 -13.53 8.77
C SER A 272 3.87 -14.74 8.47
N GLY A 273 4.53 -15.27 9.51
CA GLY A 273 5.40 -16.46 9.42
C GLY A 273 6.89 -16.15 9.39
N GLN A 274 7.72 -17.21 9.36
CA GLN A 274 9.19 -17.08 9.42
C GLN A 274 9.84 -16.64 8.10
N GLN A 275 9.10 -16.62 6.98
CA GLN A 275 9.58 -16.10 5.70
C GLN A 275 8.44 -15.38 4.95
N PRO A 276 8.45 -14.03 4.98
CA PRO A 276 7.69 -13.23 4.04
C PRO A 276 7.89 -13.71 2.60
N SER A 277 6.79 -13.77 1.86
CA SER A 277 6.79 -14.08 0.43
C SER A 277 5.91 -13.09 -0.32
N LEU A 278 6.28 -12.86 -1.57
CA LEU A 278 5.49 -12.12 -2.54
C LEU A 278 4.70 -13.11 -3.38
N THR A 279 3.39 -12.90 -3.48
CA THR A 279 2.53 -13.61 -4.42
C THR A 279 2.16 -12.65 -5.54
N TYR A 280 2.52 -12.99 -6.77
CA TYR A 280 2.21 -12.19 -7.95
C TYR A 280 0.69 -12.13 -8.17
N LEU A 281 0.15 -10.92 -8.29
CA LEU A 281 -1.27 -10.68 -8.57
C LEU A 281 -1.51 -10.22 -10.00
N GLY A 282 -0.55 -9.52 -10.61
CA GLY A 282 -0.65 -9.15 -12.02
C GLY A 282 0.21 -7.95 -12.40
N LEU A 283 0.28 -7.70 -13.70
CA LEU A 283 0.89 -6.52 -14.29
C LEU A 283 -0.10 -5.36 -14.20
N PHE A 284 0.35 -4.23 -13.66
CA PHE A 284 -0.40 -3.00 -13.71
C PHE A 284 -0.55 -2.55 -15.16
N GLY A 285 -1.78 -2.32 -15.56
CA GLY A 285 -2.04 -1.88 -16.92
C GLY A 285 -3.33 -1.10 -17.06
N GLN A 286 -3.48 -0.51 -18.24
CA GLN A 286 -4.71 0.07 -18.74
C GLN A 286 -5.12 -0.72 -19.98
N ALA A 287 -6.35 -1.26 -19.98
CA ALA A 287 -6.88 -2.06 -21.09
C ALA A 287 -5.96 -3.23 -21.52
N GLY A 288 -5.29 -3.89 -20.55
CA GLY A 288 -4.42 -5.03 -20.82
C GLY A 288 -2.98 -4.68 -21.25
N VAL A 289 -2.62 -3.40 -21.26
CA VAL A 289 -1.28 -2.91 -21.62
C VAL A 289 -0.60 -2.26 -20.42
N SER A 290 0.70 -2.46 -20.26
CA SER A 290 1.50 -1.83 -19.19
C SER A 290 1.37 -0.30 -19.17
N LEU A 291 1.37 0.29 -17.97
CA LEU A 291 1.28 1.74 -17.75
C LEU A 291 2.47 2.54 -18.33
N GLY A 292 3.60 1.90 -18.60
CA GLY A 292 4.81 2.55 -19.12
C GLY A 292 5.31 3.75 -18.28
N SER A 293 5.03 3.72 -16.97
CA SER A 293 5.33 4.76 -15.98
C SER A 293 5.51 4.09 -14.62
N ALA A 294 6.54 4.45 -13.86
CA ALA A 294 6.82 3.83 -12.56
C ALA A 294 5.77 4.24 -11.51
N VAL A 295 5.38 3.31 -10.64
CA VAL A 295 4.45 3.53 -9.52
C VAL A 295 5.24 3.92 -8.27
N ILE A 296 5.05 5.16 -7.80
CA ILE A 296 5.75 5.80 -6.67
C ILE A 296 4.88 5.97 -5.41
N GLY A 297 3.60 5.59 -5.48
CA GLY A 297 2.72 5.47 -4.32
C GLY A 297 1.62 4.46 -4.60
N LEU A 298 1.13 3.79 -3.55
CA LEU A 298 0.07 2.80 -3.61
C LEU A 298 -0.76 2.95 -2.35
N THR A 299 -2.08 2.90 -2.47
CA THR A 299 -2.98 2.84 -1.33
C THR A 299 -4.19 1.97 -1.63
N VAL A 300 -4.61 1.18 -0.66
CA VAL A 300 -5.83 0.39 -0.67
C VAL A 300 -6.97 1.26 -0.19
N THR A 301 -7.95 1.46 -1.06
CA THR A 301 -9.08 2.30 -0.74
C THR A 301 -10.09 1.54 0.10
N THR A 302 -10.56 2.19 1.16
CA THR A 302 -11.64 1.68 2.03
C THR A 302 -13.04 1.72 1.39
N ALA A 303 -13.14 1.84 0.06
CA ALA A 303 -14.41 1.79 -0.65
C ALA A 303 -15.02 0.38 -0.51
N ALA A 304 -16.35 0.30 -0.37
CA ALA A 304 -17.05 -0.97 -0.17
C ALA A 304 -16.66 -1.99 -1.28
N PRO A 305 -16.44 -3.27 -0.94
CA PRO A 305 -16.00 -4.27 -1.90
C PRO A 305 -16.96 -4.32 -3.09
N VAL A 306 -16.41 -4.19 -4.31
CA VAL A 306 -17.19 -4.33 -5.54
C VAL A 306 -17.66 -5.79 -5.61
N PRO A 307 -18.97 -6.08 -5.67
CA PRO A 307 -19.43 -7.45 -5.80
C PRO A 307 -18.92 -8.02 -7.13
N GLU A 308 -18.20 -9.13 -7.06
CA GLU A 308 -17.73 -9.83 -8.25
C GLU A 308 -18.89 -10.10 -9.23
N PRO A 309 -18.66 -10.06 -10.56
CA PRO A 309 -19.68 -10.35 -11.56
C PRO A 309 -20.35 -11.72 -11.33
N THR A 310 -19.61 -12.68 -10.76
CA THR A 310 -20.08 -14.01 -10.41
C THR A 310 -21.00 -14.03 -9.19
N GLY A 311 -20.82 -13.11 -8.23
CA GLY A 311 -21.70 -12.96 -7.06
C GLY A 311 -23.10 -12.48 -7.44
N MET A 312 -23.21 -11.62 -8.46
CA MET A 312 -24.50 -11.22 -9.02
C MET A 312 -25.17 -12.35 -9.82
N ALA A 313 -24.40 -13.14 -10.56
CA ALA A 313 -24.93 -14.27 -11.32
C ALA A 313 -25.45 -15.40 -10.40
N LEU A 314 -24.75 -15.71 -9.31
CA LEU A 314 -25.18 -16.72 -8.34
C LEU A 314 -26.37 -16.28 -7.48
N SER A 315 -26.47 -15.00 -7.12
CA SER A 315 -27.64 -14.47 -6.41
C SER A 315 -28.89 -14.45 -7.29
N LEU A 316 -28.76 -14.11 -8.58
CA LEU A 316 -29.85 -14.21 -9.56
C LEU A 316 -30.24 -15.68 -9.84
N ALA A 317 -29.28 -16.60 -9.90
CA ALA A 317 -29.55 -18.03 -10.07
C ALA A 317 -30.25 -18.65 -8.84
N ALA A 318 -29.88 -18.23 -7.61
CA ALA A 318 -30.54 -18.66 -6.38
C ALA A 318 -32.00 -18.15 -6.30
N LEU A 319 -32.26 -16.91 -6.72
CA LEU A 319 -33.63 -16.37 -6.83
C LEU A 319 -34.46 -17.07 -7.92
N GLY A 320 -33.83 -17.44 -9.04
CA GLY A 320 -34.48 -18.21 -10.12
C GLY A 320 -34.91 -19.62 -9.69
N LEU A 321 -34.08 -20.31 -8.90
CA LEU A 321 -34.39 -21.65 -8.38
C LEU A 321 -35.52 -21.62 -7.33
N ILE A 322 -35.63 -20.57 -6.52
CA ILE A 322 -36.75 -20.38 -5.58
C ILE A 322 -38.07 -20.13 -6.33
N GLY A 323 -38.04 -19.35 -7.42
CA GLY A 323 -39.21 -19.13 -8.28
C GLY A 323 -39.71 -20.38 -9.01
N LEU A 324 -38.81 -21.28 -9.42
CA LEU A 324 -39.15 -22.56 -10.06
C LEU A 324 -39.66 -23.61 -9.05
N GLY A 325 -39.23 -23.57 -7.79
CA GLY A 325 -39.74 -24.44 -6.72
C GLY A 325 -41.18 -24.12 -6.30
N LEU A 326 -41.58 -22.84 -6.34
CA LEU A 326 -42.93 -22.40 -5.98
C LEU A 326 -43.96 -22.66 -7.09
N ARG A 327 -43.55 -22.74 -8.36
CA ARG A 327 -44.45 -23.06 -9.49
C ARG A 327 -44.84 -24.55 -9.60
N ARG A 328 -44.14 -25.46 -8.92
CA ARG A 328 -44.45 -26.91 -8.95
C ARG A 328 -45.39 -27.40 -7.84
N ARG A 329 -45.97 -26.50 -7.04
CA ARG A 329 -46.96 -26.84 -5.99
C ARG A 329 -48.40 -26.38 -6.29
N MET A 330 -48.66 -25.97 -7.53
CA MET A 330 -50.01 -25.60 -7.99
C MET A 330 -50.33 -26.24 -9.34
N VAL A 331 -50.34 -27.58 -9.39
CA VAL A 331 -51.19 -28.41 -10.27
C VAL A 331 -51.46 -29.72 -9.53
#